data_AF-A0AAW1LDR2-F1
#
_entry.id   AF-A0AAW1LDR2-F1
#
_cell.length_a   1.000
_cell.length_b   1.000
_cell.length_c   1.000
_cell.angle_alpha   90.00
_cell.angle_beta   90.00
_cell.angle_gamma   90.00
#
_symmetry.space_group_name_H-M   'P 1'
#
loop_
_entity.id
_entity.type
_entity.pdbx_description
1 polymer ?
#
loop_
_entity_poly.entity_id
_entity_poly.type
_entity_poly.pdbx_seq_one_letter_code
_entity_poly.pdbx_strand_id
1 'polypeptide(L)'
;MMKSPLHHLGIADNELCLLCGLGAETYEHLFKVCPFTRLLMGRLMAFLKMRLVEVDLLWVHRKPWAKVKKLVVNAFIQACWYATWQQRNTACIECRVSRPQNVINEIVVVLRMRATFCFSHSKKSSDVDWIKILVV
;
A
#
# COMPACT_ATOMS: atom_id res chain seq x y z
N MET A 1 -12.26 -14.54 -16.52
CA MET A 1 -10.89 -13.99 -16.66
C MET A 1 -11.03 -12.52 -17.06
N MET A 2 -10.85 -11.58 -16.14
CA MET A 2 -11.01 -10.15 -16.43
C MET A 2 -9.68 -9.61 -16.97
N LYS A 3 -9.58 -9.43 -18.29
CA LYS A 3 -8.42 -8.80 -18.94
C LYS A 3 -8.33 -7.35 -18.49
N SER A 4 -7.12 -6.85 -18.21
CA SER A 4 -6.96 -5.43 -17.88
C SER A 4 -7.34 -4.58 -19.10
N PRO A 5 -8.00 -3.41 -18.92
CA PRO A 5 -8.48 -2.56 -20.03
C PRO A 5 -7.39 -2.17 -21.04
N LEU A 6 -6.12 -2.23 -20.63
CA LEU A 6 -4.94 -1.88 -21.42
C LEU A 6 -4.58 -2.94 -22.46
N HIS A 7 -5.03 -4.18 -22.28
CA HIS A 7 -4.88 -5.25 -23.27
C HIS A 7 -5.73 -4.97 -24.52
N HIS A 8 -6.86 -4.27 -24.40
CA HIS A 8 -7.68 -3.85 -25.55
C HIS A 8 -7.07 -2.67 -26.31
N LEU A 9 -6.10 -1.97 -25.71
CA LEU A 9 -5.45 -0.79 -26.30
C LEU A 9 -4.10 -1.12 -26.94
N GLY A 10 -3.63 -2.38 -26.91
CA GLY A 10 -2.35 -2.79 -27.50
C GLY A 10 -1.11 -2.21 -26.79
N ILE A 11 -1.25 -1.77 -25.53
CA ILE A 11 -0.20 -1.07 -24.78
C ILE A 11 0.69 -2.04 -23.98
N ALA A 12 0.27 -3.30 -23.79
CA ALA A 12 1.04 -4.31 -23.08
C ALA A 12 0.96 -5.67 -23.80
N ASP A 13 2.01 -6.02 -24.55
CA ASP A 13 2.16 -7.30 -25.24
C ASP A 13 2.54 -8.45 -24.29
N ASN A 14 3.04 -8.13 -23.08
CA ASN A 14 3.39 -9.13 -22.09
C ASN A 14 2.24 -9.38 -21.13
N GLU A 15 1.80 -10.64 -21.05
CA GLU A 15 0.85 -11.09 -20.03
C GLU A 15 1.41 -10.95 -18.61
N LEU A 16 2.74 -10.81 -18.46
CA LEU A 16 3.43 -10.78 -17.18
C LEU A 16 3.28 -9.44 -16.45
N CYS A 17 3.13 -9.50 -15.12
CA CYS A 17 3.07 -8.31 -14.27
C CYS A 17 4.31 -7.42 -14.44
N LEU A 18 4.10 -6.14 -14.78
CA LEU A 18 5.18 -5.17 -15.02
C LEU A 18 6.03 -4.86 -13.78
N LEU A 19 5.53 -5.17 -12.57
CA LEU A 19 6.24 -4.91 -11.31
C LEU A 19 7.19 -6.03 -10.90
N CYS A 20 6.82 -7.28 -11.14
CA CYS A 20 7.58 -8.43 -10.65
C CYS A 20 8.04 -9.39 -11.77
N GLY A 21 7.51 -9.24 -12.99
CA GLY A 21 7.77 -10.13 -14.11
C GLY A 21 7.18 -11.53 -13.96
N LEU A 22 6.31 -11.76 -12.96
CA LEU A 22 5.78 -13.09 -12.63
C LEU A 22 4.26 -13.10 -12.75
N GLY A 23 3.72 -14.09 -13.44
CA GLY A 23 2.27 -14.34 -13.52
C GLY A 23 1.48 -13.28 -14.29
N ALA A 24 0.23 -13.63 -14.61
CA ALA A 24 -0.65 -12.74 -15.36
C ALA A 24 -1.03 -11.48 -14.57
N GLU A 25 -0.93 -10.31 -15.18
CA GLU A 25 -1.34 -9.06 -14.53
C GLU A 25 -2.87 -9.02 -14.37
N THR A 26 -3.33 -9.30 -13.16
CA THR A 26 -4.73 -9.20 -12.73
C THR A 26 -4.83 -8.33 -11.48
N TYR A 27 -6.03 -7.85 -11.14
CA TYR A 27 -6.27 -7.14 -9.87
C TYR A 27 -5.81 -7.98 -8.67
N GLU A 28 -6.15 -9.27 -8.67
CA GLU A 28 -5.75 -10.20 -7.62
C GLU A 28 -4.24 -10.38 -7.57
N HIS A 29 -3.59 -10.53 -8.73
CA HIS A 29 -2.14 -10.53 -8.80
C HIS A 29 -1.55 -9.26 -8.19
N LEU A 30 -1.91 -8.11 -8.73
CA LEU A 30 -1.28 -6.83 -8.40
C LEU A 30 -1.42 -6.47 -6.92
N PHE A 31 -2.57 -6.70 -6.30
CA PHE A 31 -2.83 -6.21 -4.94
C PHE A 31 -2.77 -7.27 -3.84
N LYS A 32 -2.80 -8.57 -4.18
CA LYS A 32 -2.81 -9.64 -3.16
C LYS A 32 -1.59 -10.55 -3.22
N VAL A 33 -1.16 -10.97 -4.41
CA VAL A 33 -0.10 -12.01 -4.53
C VAL A 33 1.21 -11.53 -5.13
N CYS A 34 1.24 -10.37 -5.79
CA CYS A 34 2.43 -9.80 -6.41
C CYS A 34 3.56 -9.68 -5.37
N PRO A 35 4.75 -10.28 -5.61
CA PRO A 35 5.87 -10.21 -4.68
C PRO A 35 6.29 -8.79 -4.32
N PHE A 36 6.23 -7.87 -5.28
CA PHE A 36 6.51 -6.45 -5.07
C PHE A 36 5.56 -5.86 -4.03
N THR A 37 4.24 -6.01 -4.23
CA THR A 37 3.22 -5.46 -3.34
C THR A 37 3.20 -6.14 -1.98
N ARG A 38 3.43 -7.46 -1.93
CA ARG A 38 3.56 -8.20 -0.66
C ARG A 38 4.76 -7.73 0.14
N LEU A 39 5.89 -7.42 -0.50
CA LEU A 39 7.05 -6.87 0.17
C LEU A 39 6.76 -5.49 0.75
N LEU A 40 6.14 -4.59 -0.04
CA LEU A 40 5.73 -3.27 0.44
C LEU A 40 4.79 -3.39 1.65
N MET A 41 3.71 -4.15 1.50
CA MET A 41 2.71 -4.32 2.56
C MET A 41 3.33 -4.96 3.81
N GLY A 42 4.17 -5.98 3.65
CA GLY A 42 4.84 -6.65 4.76
C GLY A 42 5.73 -5.70 5.57
N ARG A 43 6.52 -4.86 4.89
CA ARG A 43 7.36 -3.85 5.53
C ARG A 43 6.52 -2.77 6.21
N LEU A 44 5.49 -2.28 5.55
CA LEU A 44 4.55 -1.29 6.07
C LEU A 44 3.80 -1.80 7.31
N MET A 45 3.37 -3.06 7.33
CA MET A 45 2.75 -3.68 8.51
C MET A 45 3.78 -3.90 9.64
N ALA A 46 5.03 -4.22 9.31
CA ALA A 46 6.09 -4.33 10.29
C ALA A 46 6.38 -2.98 10.99
N PHE A 47 6.28 -1.84 10.29
CA PHE A 47 6.33 -0.51 10.91
C PHE A 47 5.25 -0.33 11.97
N LEU A 48 4.05 -0.89 11.75
CA LEU A 48 2.95 -0.89 12.71
C LEU A 48 3.07 -2.01 13.77
N LYS A 49 4.15 -2.78 13.78
CA LYS A 49 4.35 -3.99 14.61
C LYS A 49 3.22 -5.01 14.43
N MET A 50 2.69 -5.11 13.21
CA MET A 50 1.61 -6.03 12.83
C MET A 50 2.14 -7.11 11.88
N ARG A 51 1.64 -8.34 12.03
CA ARG A 51 1.92 -9.43 11.08
C ARG A 51 0.96 -9.35 9.90
N LEU A 52 1.49 -9.62 8.72
CA LEU A 52 0.71 -9.76 7.49
C LEU A 52 -0.11 -11.05 7.58
N VAL A 53 -1.44 -10.95 7.66
CA VAL A 53 -2.33 -12.13 7.63
C VAL A 53 -3.08 -12.17 6.30
N GLU A 54 -3.71 -11.06 5.94
CA GLU A 54 -4.32 -10.76 4.64
C GLU A 54 -4.94 -9.38 4.85
N VAL A 55 -4.31 -8.33 4.33
CA VAL A 55 -4.69 -6.97 4.72
C VAL A 55 -5.61 -6.38 3.68
N ASP A 56 -6.91 -6.60 3.88
CA ASP A 56 -7.98 -5.94 3.15
C ASP A 56 -8.69 -4.92 4.07
N LEU A 57 -9.38 -3.93 3.49
CA LEU A 57 -10.07 -2.88 4.26
C LEU A 57 -11.28 -3.40 5.06
N LEU A 58 -11.98 -4.41 4.56
CA LEU A 58 -13.09 -5.09 5.24
C LEU A 58 -12.59 -5.88 6.46
N TRP A 59 -11.41 -6.49 6.38
CA TRP A 59 -10.74 -7.13 7.51
C TRP A 59 -10.47 -6.11 8.61
N VAL A 60 -9.93 -4.92 8.29
CA VAL A 60 -9.74 -3.84 9.27
C VAL A 60 -11.06 -3.38 9.87
N HIS A 61 -12.10 -3.24 9.05
CA HIS A 61 -13.43 -2.82 9.49
C HIS A 61 -14.00 -3.77 10.55
N ARG A 62 -13.83 -5.08 10.37
CA ARG A 62 -14.32 -6.14 11.27
C ARG A 62 -13.55 -6.24 12.60
N LYS A 63 -12.38 -5.60 12.74
CA LYS A 63 -11.61 -5.67 13.99
C LYS A 63 -12.22 -4.81 15.10
N PRO A 64 -12.19 -5.26 16.36
CA PRO A 64 -12.63 -4.48 17.51
C PRO A 64 -11.57 -3.44 17.93
N TRP A 65 -11.04 -2.70 16.98
CA TRP A 65 -10.02 -1.68 17.21
C TRP A 65 -10.65 -0.30 17.39
N ALA A 66 -9.97 0.57 18.14
CA ALA A 66 -10.30 1.98 18.22
C ALA A 66 -10.29 2.64 16.83
N LYS A 67 -11.12 3.68 16.67
CA LYS A 67 -11.30 4.41 15.40
C LYS A 67 -9.97 4.89 14.81
N VAL A 68 -9.08 5.42 15.64
CA VAL A 68 -7.76 5.92 15.20
C VAL A 68 -6.87 4.79 14.69
N LYS A 69 -6.82 3.66 15.38
CA LYS A 69 -6.06 2.49 14.88
C LYS A 69 -6.58 2.01 13.53
N LYS A 70 -7.91 1.91 13.35
CA LYS A 70 -8.50 1.57 12.04
C LYS A 70 -8.11 2.57 10.95
N LEU A 71 -8.16 3.86 11.27
CA LEU A 71 -7.80 4.93 10.35
C LEU A 71 -6.33 4.85 9.92
N VAL A 72 -5.41 4.67 10.88
CA VAL A 72 -3.98 4.53 10.61
C VAL A 72 -3.71 3.29 9.75
N VAL A 73 -4.22 2.12 10.14
CA VAL A 73 -4.00 0.89 9.38
C VAL A 73 -4.57 1.01 7.96
N ASN A 74 -5.77 1.58 7.81
CA ASN A 74 -6.37 1.84 6.49
C ASN A 74 -5.53 2.78 5.64
N ALA A 75 -4.92 3.81 6.23
CA ALA A 75 -4.05 4.73 5.50
C ALA A 75 -2.81 4.01 4.95
N PHE A 76 -2.21 3.09 5.70
CA PHE A 76 -1.08 2.28 5.24
C PHE A 76 -1.47 1.35 4.08
N ILE A 77 -2.62 0.67 4.18
CA ILE A 77 -3.13 -0.22 3.13
C ILE A 77 -3.38 0.57 1.84
N GLN A 78 -4.10 1.68 1.94
CA GLN A 78 -4.44 2.51 0.79
C GLN A 78 -3.20 3.13 0.15
N ALA A 79 -2.24 3.61 0.96
CA ALA A 79 -0.99 4.13 0.45
C ALA A 79 -0.17 3.03 -0.28
N CYS A 80 -0.15 1.81 0.23
CA CYS A 80 0.49 0.68 -0.45
C CYS A 80 -0.17 0.35 -1.79
N TRP A 81 -1.50 0.31 -1.85
CA TRP A 81 -2.23 0.05 -3.10
C TRP A 81 -2.03 1.18 -4.11
N TYR A 82 -2.13 2.43 -3.67
CA TYR A 82 -1.88 3.57 -4.52
C TYR A 82 -0.46 3.57 -5.08
N ALA A 83 0.55 3.34 -4.23
CA ALA A 83 1.93 3.26 -4.67
C ALA A 83 2.17 2.10 -5.64
N THR A 84 1.52 0.95 -5.43
CA THR A 84 1.57 -0.19 -6.36
C THR A 84 1.03 0.21 -7.73
N TRP A 85 -0.15 0.84 -7.76
CA TRP A 85 -0.76 1.34 -9.00
C TRP A 85 0.14 2.37 -9.69
N GLN A 86 0.71 3.31 -8.93
CA GLN A 86 1.60 4.34 -9.44
C GLN A 86 2.86 3.71 -10.06
N GLN A 87 3.53 2.80 -9.35
CA GLN A 87 4.72 2.11 -9.86
C GLN A 87 4.41 1.30 -11.12
N ARG A 88 3.23 0.66 -11.19
CA ARG A 88 2.82 -0.11 -12.36
C ARG A 88 2.60 0.80 -13.56
N ASN A 89 2.02 1.97 -13.37
CA ASN A 89 1.84 2.94 -14.46
C ASN A 89 3.16 3.58 -14.90
N THR A 90 4.05 3.88 -13.95
CA THR A 90 5.42 4.31 -14.28
C THR A 90 6.16 3.23 -15.06
N ALA A 91 6.00 1.95 -14.70
CA ALA A 91 6.58 0.85 -15.46
C ALA A 91 6.02 0.78 -16.90
N CYS A 92 4.73 1.03 -17.06
CA CYS A 92 4.05 1.02 -18.36
C CYS A 92 4.47 2.18 -19.27
N ILE A 93 4.70 3.37 -18.70
CA ILE A 93 4.95 4.61 -19.46
C ILE A 93 6.46 4.88 -19.61
N GLU A 94 7.21 4.68 -18.54
CA GLU A 94 8.64 5.02 -18.45
C GLU A 94 9.55 3.79 -18.47
N CYS A 95 9.01 2.57 -18.58
CA CYS A 95 9.77 1.32 -18.50
C CYS A 95 10.64 1.22 -17.23
N ARG A 96 10.16 1.79 -16.11
CA ARG A 96 10.91 1.91 -14.86
C ARG A 96 10.08 1.51 -13.64
N VAL A 97 10.71 0.78 -12.72
CA VAL A 97 10.16 0.45 -11.41
C VAL A 97 11.14 0.91 -10.33
N SER A 98 10.66 1.68 -9.36
CA SER A 98 11.47 2.10 -8.22
C SER A 98 11.78 0.91 -7.29
N ARG A 99 12.94 0.97 -6.64
CA ARG A 99 13.29 -0.01 -5.60
C ARG A 99 12.23 0.00 -4.49
N PRO A 100 11.73 -1.15 -4.02
CA PRO A 100 10.69 -1.22 -3.01
C PRO A 100 10.98 -0.39 -1.75
N GLN A 101 12.24 -0.33 -1.32
CA GLN A 101 12.64 0.46 -0.16
C GLN A 101 12.42 1.97 -0.36
N ASN A 102 12.65 2.50 -1.56
CA ASN A 102 12.41 3.91 -1.86
C ASN A 102 10.91 4.21 -1.78
N VAL A 103 10.08 3.34 -2.35
CA VAL A 103 8.62 3.45 -2.31
C VAL A 103 8.11 3.39 -0.88
N ILE A 104 8.65 2.50 -0.04
CA ILE A 104 8.30 2.44 1.39
C ILE A 104 8.65 3.76 2.10
N ASN A 105 9.85 4.30 1.85
CA ASN A 105 10.28 5.55 2.47
C ASN A 105 9.35 6.72 2.07
N GLU A 106 8.99 6.81 0.78
CA GLU A 106 8.04 7.80 0.26
C GLU A 106 6.66 7.68 0.94
N ILE A 107 6.12 6.46 1.02
CA ILE A 107 4.85 6.19 1.71
C ILE A 107 4.91 6.66 3.16
N VAL A 108 5.96 6.27 3.90
CA VAL A 108 6.12 6.62 5.31
C VAL A 108 6.14 8.14 5.45
N VAL A 109 6.97 8.85 4.67
CA VAL A 109 7.05 10.33 4.69
C VAL A 109 5.68 10.97 4.47
N VAL A 110 4.92 10.54 3.46
CA VAL A 110 3.57 11.05 3.18
C VAL A 110 2.63 10.80 4.35
N LEU A 111 2.66 9.60 4.94
CA LEU A 111 1.81 9.26 6.07
C LEU A 111 2.18 10.04 7.34
N ARG A 112 3.48 10.30 7.59
CA ARG A 112 3.94 11.16 8.69
C ARG A 112 3.39 12.57 8.54
N MET A 113 3.57 13.17 7.37
CA MET A 113 3.09 14.53 7.09
C MET A 113 1.59 14.64 7.28
N ARG A 114 0.82 13.67 6.76
CA ARG A 114 -0.63 13.63 6.94
C ARG A 114 -1.04 13.43 8.39
N ALA A 115 -0.33 12.60 9.15
CA ALA A 115 -0.60 12.39 10.57
C ALA A 115 -0.39 13.68 11.37
N THR A 116 0.74 14.36 11.16
CA THR A 116 1.04 15.65 11.82
C THR A 116 -0.04 16.69 11.52
N PHE A 117 -0.51 16.76 10.27
CA PHE A 117 -1.55 17.72 9.87
C PHE A 117 -2.94 17.35 10.43
N CYS A 118 -3.36 16.09 10.31
CA CYS A 118 -4.71 15.66 10.71
C CYS A 118 -4.89 15.49 12.21
N PHE A 119 -3.81 15.26 12.97
CA PHE A 119 -3.87 14.99 14.40
C PHE A 119 -3.17 16.03 15.28
N SER A 120 -2.81 17.19 14.73
CA SER A 120 -2.17 18.30 15.46
C SER A 120 -2.90 18.72 16.73
N HIS A 121 -4.22 18.47 16.83
CA HIS A 121 -5.06 18.83 17.97
C HIS A 121 -5.57 17.63 18.79
N SER A 122 -5.10 16.40 18.54
CA SER A 122 -5.59 15.22 19.27
C SER A 122 -5.09 15.23 20.72
N LYS A 123 -6.01 15.16 21.69
CA LYS A 123 -5.73 15.21 23.13
C LYS A 123 -5.88 13.86 23.86
N LYS A 124 -6.28 12.79 23.17
CA LYS A 124 -6.52 11.47 23.79
C LYS A 124 -5.25 10.62 23.80
N SER A 125 -4.84 10.14 24.98
CA SER A 125 -3.61 9.34 25.17
C SER A 125 -3.53 8.11 24.26
N SER A 126 -4.63 7.38 24.03
CA SER A 126 -4.65 6.22 23.13
C SER A 126 -4.42 6.56 21.66
N ASP A 127 -4.81 7.78 21.25
CA ASP A 127 -4.64 8.24 19.87
C ASP A 127 -3.19 8.70 19.66
N VAL A 128 -2.62 9.36 20.68
CA VAL A 128 -1.24 9.83 20.71
C VAL A 128 -0.25 8.68 20.49
N ASP A 129 -0.48 7.48 21.02
CA ASP A 129 0.46 6.36 20.85
C ASP A 129 0.49 5.80 19.43
N TRP A 130 -0.66 5.73 18.74
CA TRP A 130 -0.70 5.34 17.32
C TRP A 130 -0.19 6.46 16.41
N ILE A 131 -0.36 7.72 16.80
CA ILE A 131 0.24 8.87 16.09
C ILE A 131 1.76 8.88 16.26
N LYS A 132 2.28 8.57 17.45
CA LYS A 132 3.74 8.50 17.72
C LYS A 132 4.45 7.51 16.80
N ILE A 133 3.82 6.37 16.48
CA ILE A 133 4.35 5.39 15.51
C ILE A 133 4.59 6.03 14.12
N LEU A 134 3.86 7.10 13.80
CA LEU A 134 3.95 7.82 12.53
C LEU A 134 4.84 9.06 12.57
N VAL A 135 5.32 9.49 13.74
CA VAL A 135 6.08 10.75 13.87
C VAL A 135 7.55 10.50 14.25
N VAL A 136 7.87 9.32 14.80
CA VAL A 136 9.24 8.82 15.03
C VAL A 136 9.72 8.07 13.79
#